data_AF-V5HSE8-F1
#
_entry.id   AF-V5HSE8-F1
#
_cell.length_a   1.000
_cell.length_b   1.000
_cell.length_c   1.000
_cell.angle_alpha   90.00
_cell.angle_beta   90.00
_cell.angle_gamma   90.00
#
_symmetry.space_group_name_H-M   'P 1'
#
loop_
_entity.id
_entity.type
_entity.pdbx_description
1 polymer ?
#
loop_
_entity_poly.entity_id
_entity_poly.type
_entity_poly.pdbx_seq_one_letter_code
_entity_poly.pdbx_strand_id
1 'polypeptide(L)'
;ESLVAMKVVCIVLLFVIAAEAASVGKSPVGQASHGKPTPIPLKFPSYIPNHYGFASRLLRICKEHTPKPQDRCYGSETEYNPRINDLQVDFKNCTFLCKRKSYNVTLDLPPKTPCGPNNQTCANKEECVPYIPGC
;
A
#
# COMPACT_ATOMS: atom_id res chain seq x y z
N GLU A 1 -17.21 -49.49 -56.42
CA GLU A 1 -16.20 -48.51 -55.96
C GLU A 1 -16.84 -47.54 -54.98
N SER A 2 -16.02 -46.99 -54.08
CA SER A 2 -16.27 -45.87 -53.15
C SER A 2 -17.08 -46.08 -51.86
N LEU A 3 -16.31 -46.41 -50.80
CA LEU A 3 -16.11 -45.62 -49.56
C LEU A 3 -17.33 -45.20 -48.70
N VAL A 4 -17.52 -45.89 -47.57
CA VAL A 4 -18.01 -45.31 -46.28
C VAL A 4 -17.27 -46.06 -45.16
N ALA A 5 -16.11 -45.67 -44.64
CA ALA A 5 -15.78 -44.46 -43.86
C ALA A 5 -16.57 -44.31 -42.55
N MET A 6 -16.26 -45.15 -41.54
CA MET A 6 -16.24 -44.71 -40.13
C MET A 6 -15.31 -45.64 -39.32
N LYS A 7 -14.00 -45.46 -39.47
CA LYS A 7 -13.02 -46.06 -38.55
C LYS A 7 -12.91 -45.13 -37.36
N VAL A 8 -13.39 -45.63 -36.23
CA VAL A 8 -13.34 -45.02 -34.91
C VAL A 8 -11.96 -44.41 -34.69
N VAL A 9 -11.96 -43.09 -34.59
CA VAL A 9 -10.82 -42.25 -34.24
C VAL A 9 -10.57 -42.46 -32.75
N CYS A 10 -9.65 -43.35 -32.40
CA CYS A 10 -9.04 -43.36 -31.08
C CYS A 10 -7.65 -42.72 -31.23
N ILE A 11 -7.63 -41.39 -31.28
CA ILE A 11 -6.40 -40.62 -31.24
C ILE A 11 -5.67 -40.94 -29.95
N VAL A 12 -4.44 -41.38 -30.16
CA VAL A 12 -3.45 -41.75 -29.17
C VAL A 12 -3.13 -40.55 -28.28
N LEU A 13 -3.28 -40.77 -26.98
CA LEU A 13 -2.49 -40.23 -25.87
C LEU A 13 -1.40 -39.22 -26.25
N LEU A 14 -1.60 -37.95 -25.86
CA LEU A 14 -0.49 -37.10 -25.42
C LEU A 14 -0.93 -36.31 -24.18
N PHE A 15 -0.43 -36.77 -23.04
CA PHE A 15 -0.41 -36.04 -21.79
C PHE A 15 0.37 -34.73 -22.00
N VAL A 16 -0.33 -33.60 -21.90
CA VAL A 16 0.33 -32.32 -21.66
C VAL A 16 0.31 -32.10 -20.16
N ILE A 17 1.44 -32.40 -19.52
CA ILE A 17 1.76 -31.96 -18.17
C ILE A 17 1.85 -30.43 -18.25
N ALA A 18 0.84 -29.74 -17.70
CA ALA A 18 0.97 -28.33 -17.44
C ALA A 18 2.00 -28.17 -16.32
N ALA A 19 3.23 -27.78 -16.71
CA ALA A 19 4.26 -27.42 -15.76
C ALA A 19 3.76 -26.25 -14.90
N GLU A 20 3.68 -26.49 -13.60
CA GLU A 20 3.68 -25.45 -12.59
C GLU A 20 4.81 -24.45 -12.83
N ALA A 21 4.46 -23.24 -13.28
CA ALA A 21 5.33 -22.08 -13.18
C ALA A 21 5.35 -21.63 -11.71
N ALA A 22 6.00 -22.39 -10.84
CA ALA A 22 6.57 -21.84 -9.63
C ALA A 22 7.75 -20.97 -10.08
N SER A 23 7.48 -19.75 -10.55
CA SER A 23 8.52 -18.73 -10.52
C SER A 23 8.76 -18.48 -9.03
N VAL A 24 9.75 -19.18 -8.49
CA VAL A 24 10.44 -18.83 -7.27
C VAL A 24 10.79 -17.36 -7.44
N GLY A 25 9.92 -16.51 -6.85
CA GLY A 25 10.24 -15.14 -6.55
C GLY A 25 11.34 -15.21 -5.53
N LYS A 26 12.57 -15.38 -6.02
CA LYS A 26 13.77 -15.21 -5.26
C LYS A 26 13.71 -13.77 -4.80
N SER A 27 13.26 -13.56 -3.56
CA SER A 27 13.55 -12.32 -2.85
C SER A 27 15.03 -12.08 -3.08
N PRO A 28 15.43 -10.99 -3.78
CA PRO A 28 16.76 -10.52 -3.57
C PRO A 28 16.70 -10.06 -2.12
N VAL A 29 17.29 -10.85 -1.22
CA VAL A 29 18.04 -10.26 -0.12
C VAL A 29 19.12 -9.45 -0.81
N GLY A 30 18.72 -8.27 -1.25
CA GLY A 30 19.55 -7.34 -1.97
C GLY A 30 20.52 -6.80 -0.94
N GLN A 31 21.76 -7.26 -1.05
CA GLN A 31 22.92 -6.48 -0.63
C GLN A 31 22.64 -5.01 -0.94
N ALA A 32 22.69 -4.18 0.10
CA ALA A 32 22.59 -2.73 -0.03
C ALA A 32 23.74 -2.23 -0.90
N SER A 33 23.53 -2.21 -2.21
CA SER A 33 24.35 -1.40 -3.10
C SER A 33 24.10 0.05 -2.72
N HIS A 34 25.19 0.79 -2.47
CA HIS A 34 25.22 2.24 -2.34
C HIS A 34 24.77 2.90 -3.66
N GLY A 35 23.49 2.78 -3.98
CA GLY A 35 22.83 3.34 -5.16
C GLY A 35 21.96 4.52 -4.77
N LYS A 36 21.90 5.51 -5.66
CA LYS A 36 20.99 6.67 -5.57
C LYS A 36 19.57 6.18 -5.17
N PRO A 37 18.92 6.78 -4.17
CA PRO A 37 17.65 6.27 -3.65
C PRO A 37 16.64 6.22 -4.80
N THR A 38 16.18 5.01 -5.13
CA THR A 38 15.06 4.83 -6.05
C THR A 38 13.83 5.48 -5.43
N PRO A 39 13.10 6.34 -6.16
CA PRO A 39 11.86 6.90 -5.66
C PRO A 39 10.91 5.76 -5.30
N ILE A 40 10.54 5.66 -4.01
CA ILE A 40 9.59 4.64 -3.56
C ILE A 40 8.23 5.02 -4.16
N PRO A 41 7.60 4.16 -4.98
CA PRO A 41 6.29 4.46 -5.53
C PRO A 41 5.26 4.46 -4.39
N LEU A 42 4.53 5.57 -4.25
CA LEU A 42 3.43 5.72 -3.29
C LEU A 42 2.13 5.34 -3.98
N LYS A 43 1.30 4.54 -3.32
CA LYS A 43 0.03 4.02 -3.83
C LYS A 43 -1.16 4.84 -3.33
N PHE A 44 -1.03 6.17 -3.31
CA PHE A 44 -2.18 7.01 -2.98
C PHE A 44 -3.19 7.06 -4.14
N PRO A 45 -4.47 7.33 -3.86
CA PRO A 45 -5.46 7.57 -4.90
C PRO A 45 -5.07 8.73 -5.82
N SER A 46 -5.59 8.71 -7.06
CA SER A 46 -5.32 9.73 -8.08
C SER A 46 -5.81 11.12 -7.72
N TYR A 47 -6.84 11.22 -6.86
CA TYR A 47 -7.35 12.50 -6.36
C TYR A 47 -6.44 13.15 -5.30
N ILE A 48 -5.38 12.47 -4.86
CA ILE A 48 -4.33 13.07 -4.01
C ILE A 48 -3.28 13.71 -4.91
N PRO A 49 -3.19 15.04 -4.96
CA PRO A 49 -2.13 15.69 -5.71
C PRO A 49 -0.79 15.53 -4.98
N ASN A 50 0.30 15.40 -5.73
CA ASN A 50 1.66 15.36 -5.19
C ASN A 50 1.84 14.35 -4.05
N HIS A 51 1.87 13.05 -4.39
CA HIS A 51 1.97 11.95 -3.43
C HIS A 51 3.14 12.08 -2.45
N TYR A 52 4.33 12.47 -2.93
CA TYR A 52 5.50 12.68 -2.06
C TYR A 52 5.31 13.85 -1.10
N GLY A 53 4.76 14.96 -1.57
CA GLY A 53 4.44 16.11 -0.72
C GLY A 53 3.39 15.76 0.34
N PHE A 54 2.39 14.97 -0.02
CA PHE A 54 1.38 14.47 0.90
C PHE A 54 1.99 13.55 1.97
N ALA A 55 2.75 12.52 1.57
CA ALA A 55 3.47 11.64 2.51
C ALA A 55 4.39 12.43 3.45
N SER A 56 5.15 13.39 2.92
CA SER A 56 6.05 14.23 3.72
C SER A 56 5.30 15.04 4.77
N ARG A 57 4.11 15.56 4.42
CA ARG A 57 3.23 16.29 5.34
C ARG A 57 2.70 15.37 6.45
N LEU A 58 2.25 14.16 6.13
CA LEU A 58 1.78 13.19 7.12
C LEU A 58 2.89 12.76 8.08
N LEU A 59 4.10 12.53 7.55
CA LEU A 59 5.27 12.21 8.35
C LEU A 59 5.62 13.35 9.33
N ARG A 60 5.53 14.60 8.88
CA ARG A 60 5.72 15.77 9.75
C ARG A 60 4.68 15.81 10.89
N ILE A 61 3.39 15.62 10.59
CA ILE A 61 2.33 15.55 11.59
C ILE A 61 2.62 14.42 12.60
N CYS A 62 3.01 13.24 12.11
CA CYS A 62 3.36 12.09 12.94
C CYS A 62 4.54 12.35 13.90
N LYS A 63 5.53 13.16 13.47
CA LYS A 63 6.67 13.61 14.29
C LYS A 63 6.27 14.68 15.32
N GLU A 64 5.48 15.67 14.90
CA GLU A 64 5.09 16.80 15.75
C GLU A 64 4.03 16.42 16.80
N HIS A 65 3.27 15.34 16.57
CA HIS A 65 2.30 14.84 17.53
C HIS A 65 3.01 14.29 18.79
N THR A 66 3.21 15.11 19.82
CA THR A 66 3.85 14.64 21.05
C THR A 66 2.88 13.73 21.82
N PRO A 67 3.32 12.55 22.32
CA PRO A 67 2.46 11.73 23.19
C PRO A 67 2.06 12.49 24.46
N LYS A 68 0.87 12.20 24.98
CA LYS A 68 0.46 12.73 26.28
C LYS A 68 1.44 12.25 27.36
N PRO A 69 1.66 12.99 28.45
CA PRO A 69 2.62 12.62 29.50
C PRO A 69 2.43 11.20 30.08
N GLN A 70 1.21 10.68 30.00
CA GLN A 70 0.82 9.36 30.50
C GLN A 70 1.33 8.19 29.61
N ASP A 71 1.67 8.47 28.34
CA ASP A 71 2.22 7.50 27.39
C ASP A 71 3.77 7.51 27.37
N ARG A 72 4.41 8.25 28.30
CA ARG A 72 5.87 8.36 28.42
C ARG A 72 6.47 7.16 29.15
N CYS A 73 6.14 5.94 28.73
CA CYS A 73 6.94 4.78 29.11
C CYS A 73 8.15 4.67 28.17
N TYR A 74 9.25 5.23 28.65
CA TYR A 74 10.65 4.93 28.35
C TYR A 74 11.05 4.70 26.88
N GLY A 75 11.71 5.70 26.31
CA GLY A 75 12.50 5.55 25.10
C GLY A 75 13.33 6.80 24.87
N SER A 76 14.65 6.66 24.96
CA SER A 76 15.64 7.71 24.64
C SER A 76 15.26 8.45 23.37
N GLU A 77 15.57 9.75 23.34
CA GLU A 77 15.45 10.69 22.22
C GLU A 77 16.12 10.20 20.92
N THR A 78 16.95 9.16 21.04
CA THR A 78 17.59 8.42 19.96
C THR A 78 16.89 7.08 19.75
N GLU A 79 16.55 6.73 18.49
CA GLU A 79 16.45 5.35 17.96
C GLU A 79 15.07 4.81 17.50
N TYR A 80 14.18 5.62 16.91
CA TYR A 80 13.40 5.23 15.72
C TYR A 80 12.60 6.42 15.16
N ASN A 81 12.89 6.85 13.94
CA ASN A 81 12.09 7.89 13.27
C ASN A 81 10.65 7.38 13.08
N PRO A 82 9.61 8.16 13.46
CA PRO A 82 8.22 7.81 13.19
C PRO A 82 8.03 7.46 11.71
N ARG A 83 7.17 6.48 11.43
CA ARG A 83 6.92 5.99 10.07
C ARG A 83 5.43 6.08 9.74
N ILE A 84 5.17 6.36 8.47
CA ILE A 84 3.83 6.27 7.88
C ILE A 84 3.84 5.18 6.82
N ASN A 85 2.67 4.65 6.50
CA ASN A 85 2.46 3.71 5.41
C ASN A 85 1.31 4.24 4.56
N ASP A 86 1.55 4.39 3.26
CA ASP A 86 0.58 4.89 2.27
C ASP A 86 -0.65 3.99 2.14
N LEU A 87 -0.52 2.70 2.43
CA LEU A 87 -1.62 1.72 2.51
C LEU A 87 -2.41 1.79 3.82
N GLN A 88 -1.96 2.59 4.79
CA GLN A 88 -2.62 2.77 6.10
C GLN A 88 -3.11 4.21 6.28
N VAL A 89 -3.60 4.80 5.19
CA VAL A 89 -4.37 6.04 5.18
C VAL A 89 -5.83 5.69 4.89
N ASP A 90 -6.69 6.01 5.83
CA ASP A 90 -8.13 5.82 5.72
C ASP A 90 -8.77 7.13 5.25
N PHE A 91 -9.01 7.22 3.94
CA PHE A 91 -9.66 8.37 3.34
C PHE A 91 -11.14 8.48 3.72
N LYS A 92 -11.82 7.37 4.08
CA LYS A 92 -13.24 7.41 4.48
C LYS A 92 -13.39 8.05 5.85
N ASN A 93 -12.56 7.64 6.81
CA ASN A 93 -12.59 8.16 8.18
C ASN A 93 -11.69 9.39 8.37
N CYS A 94 -10.94 9.75 7.34
CA CYS A 94 -9.97 10.83 7.34
C CYS A 94 -8.92 10.69 8.44
N THR A 95 -8.30 9.51 8.52
CA THR A 95 -7.24 9.21 9.48
C THR A 95 -6.06 8.53 8.82
N PHE A 96 -4.93 8.48 9.51
CA PHE A 96 -3.77 7.71 9.09
C PHE A 96 -3.03 7.11 10.27
N LEU A 97 -2.38 5.97 10.06
CA LEU A 97 -1.57 5.31 11.09
C LEU A 97 -0.16 5.91 11.14
N CYS A 98 0.19 6.47 12.30
CA CYS A 98 1.54 6.87 12.66
C CYS A 98 2.18 5.76 13.51
N LYS A 99 3.14 5.03 12.94
CA LYS A 99 3.86 3.96 13.63
C LYS A 99 5.06 4.53 14.38
N ARG A 100 5.18 4.19 15.67
CA ARG A 100 6.33 4.53 16.53
C ARG A 100 6.98 3.25 17.04
N LYS A 101 8.07 3.41 17.80
CA LYS A 101 8.83 2.29 18.36
C LYS A 101 7.97 1.40 19.25
N SER A 102 7.25 2.02 20.20
CA SER A 102 6.57 1.29 21.29
C SER A 102 5.05 1.22 21.15
N TYR A 103 4.46 2.02 20.25
CA TYR A 103 3.01 2.03 20.03
C TYR A 103 2.68 2.61 18.65
N ASN A 104 1.45 2.37 18.21
CA ASN A 104 0.88 3.03 17.04
C ASN A 104 -0.13 4.07 17.50
N VAL A 105 -0.24 5.18 16.78
CA VAL A 105 -1.28 6.18 17.00
C VAL A 105 -1.98 6.46 15.68
N THR A 106 -3.31 6.47 15.71
CA THR A 106 -4.14 6.92 14.58
C THR A 106 -4.37 8.41 14.74
N LEU A 107 -4.01 9.18 13.71
CA LEU A 107 -4.13 10.64 13.70
C LEU A 107 -5.11 11.08 12.62
N ASP A 108 -5.80 12.19 12.86
CA ASP A 108 -6.66 12.81 11.85
C ASP A 108 -5.85 13.38 10.68
N LEU A 109 -6.37 13.21 9.48
CA LEU A 109 -5.91 13.93 8.31
C LEU A 109 -6.32 15.42 8.43
N PRO A 110 -5.51 16.35 7.90
CA PRO A 110 -5.91 17.76 7.81
C PRO A 110 -7.29 17.92 7.13
N PRO A 111 -8.16 18.84 7.58
CA PRO A 111 -9.50 18.99 7.02
C PRO A 111 -9.53 19.26 5.50
N LYS A 112 -8.51 19.95 4.97
CA LYS A 112 -8.39 20.25 3.53
C LYS A 112 -7.83 19.09 2.70
N THR A 113 -7.52 17.94 3.30
CA THR A 113 -7.02 16.76 2.59
C THR A 113 -8.11 16.24 1.66
N PRO A 114 -7.84 16.09 0.35
CA PRO A 114 -8.79 15.43 -0.55
C PRO A 114 -9.05 14.00 -0.08
N CYS A 115 -10.30 13.57 -0.05
CA CYS A 115 -10.70 12.25 0.46
C CYS A 115 -11.59 11.47 -0.52
N GLY A 116 -11.77 12.00 -1.73
CA GLY A 116 -12.55 11.40 -2.78
C GLY A 116 -12.56 12.24 -4.06
N PRO A 117 -13.25 11.78 -5.12
CA PRO A 117 -13.39 12.53 -6.37
C PRO A 117 -14.19 13.84 -6.15
N ASN A 118 -14.26 14.70 -7.18
CA ASN A 118 -15.09 15.91 -7.16
C ASN A 118 -14.76 16.92 -6.03
N ASN A 119 -13.49 17.05 -5.66
CA ASN A 119 -13.01 17.97 -4.62
C ASN A 119 -13.56 17.70 -3.21
N GLN A 120 -13.98 16.46 -2.92
CA GLN A 120 -14.35 16.04 -1.56
C GLN A 120 -13.15 16.17 -0.63
N THR A 121 -13.38 16.67 0.59
CA THR A 121 -12.31 16.86 1.59
C THR A 121 -12.70 16.35 2.96
N CYS A 122 -11.70 16.11 3.79
CA CYS A 122 -11.87 15.67 5.17
C CYS A 122 -12.61 16.63 6.10
N ALA A 123 -13.00 17.82 5.63
CA ALA A 123 -13.93 18.70 6.33
C ALA A 123 -15.34 18.09 6.42
N ASN A 124 -15.75 17.32 5.41
CA ASN A 124 -17.05 16.63 5.34
C ASN A 124 -16.81 15.12 5.15
N LYS A 125 -16.56 14.39 6.25
CA LYS A 125 -16.16 12.96 6.21
C LYS A 125 -17.23 12.07 5.57
N GLU A 126 -18.48 12.48 5.61
CA GLU A 126 -19.64 11.79 5.08
C GLU A 126 -19.54 11.60 3.56
N GLU A 127 -18.99 12.60 2.86
CA GLU A 127 -18.81 12.61 1.41
C GLU A 127 -17.60 11.76 0.95
N CYS A 128 -16.66 11.49 1.85
CA CYS A 128 -15.43 10.76 1.53
C CYS A 128 -15.71 9.31 1.11
N VAL A 129 -14.82 8.75 0.28
CA VAL A 129 -14.95 7.39 -0.25
C VAL A 129 -13.83 6.49 0.29
N PRO A 130 -14.11 5.19 0.54
CA PRO A 130 -13.05 4.25 0.87
C PRO A 130 -12.09 4.11 -0.32
N TYR A 131 -10.80 4.02 -0.04
CA TYR A 131 -9.79 3.74 -1.05
C TYR A 131 -9.28 2.31 -0.87
N ILE A 132 -9.37 1.53 -1.94
CA ILE A 132 -8.76 0.20 -2.05
C ILE A 132 -7.68 0.32 -3.12
N PRO A 133 -6.39 0.30 -2.76
CA PRO A 133 -5.32 0.28 -3.74
C PRO A 133 -5.49 -0.95 -4.64
N GLY A 134 -5.51 -0.74 -5.95
CA GLY A 134 -5.89 -1.75 -6.94
C GLY A 134 -5.14 -3.07 -6.81
N CYS A 135 -5.90 -4.17 -6.95
CA CYS A 135 -5.45 -5.55 -7.07
C CYS A 135 -4.66 -5.79 -8.37
#